data_AF-A0A2K3LK47-F1
#
_entry.id   AF-A0A2K3LK47-F1
#
_cell.length_a   1.000
_cell.length_b   1.000
_cell.length_c   1.000
_cell.angle_alpha   90.00
_cell.angle_beta   90.00
_cell.angle_gamma   90.00
#
_symmetry.space_group_name_H-M   'P 1'
#
loop_
_entity.id
_entity.type
_entity.pdbx_description
1 polymer ?
#
loop_
_entity_poly.entity_id
_entity_poly.type
_entity_poly.pdbx_seq_one_letter_code
_entity_poly.pdbx_strand_id
1 'polypeptide(L)'
;MTESSDFLKPSIPKFDGFYDHWAMLMENLLRSKEYWSLIENGVTIAPANATPDQVQAANASKIMDMKVKNYLFQSIDRAILETILAKDTAKDIWESMRLKYNGSTKVKRAQLQVSRREF
;
A
#
# COMPACT_ATOMS: atom_id res chain seq x y z
N MET A 1 -1.52 1.38 39.30
CA MET A 1 -2.18 1.93 38.10
C MET A 1 -1.33 1.52 36.92
N THR A 2 -1.72 0.48 36.19
CA THR A 2 -1.02 0.05 34.98
C THR A 2 -1.29 1.08 33.90
N GLU A 3 -0.30 1.92 33.60
CA GLU A 3 -0.30 2.77 32.42
C GLU A 3 -0.46 1.86 31.21
N SER A 4 -1.66 1.89 30.62
CA SER A 4 -1.94 1.20 29.37
C SER A 4 -1.03 1.84 28.33
N SER A 5 -0.03 1.09 27.88
CA SER A 5 0.80 1.46 26.74
C SER A 5 -0.05 1.36 25.47
N ASP A 6 -0.98 2.31 25.32
CA ASP A 6 -1.62 2.68 24.06
C ASP A 6 -0.66 3.55 23.20
N PHE A 7 0.61 3.64 23.62
CA PHE A 7 1.67 4.25 22.84
C PHE A 7 1.88 3.45 21.55
N LEU A 8 1.20 3.95 20.52
CA LEU A 8 1.54 3.83 19.11
C LEU A 8 1.15 2.50 18.46
N LYS A 9 -0.16 2.20 18.38
CA LYS A 9 -0.63 1.50 17.18
C LYS A 9 -0.21 2.35 15.98
N PRO A 10 0.61 1.83 15.04
CA PRO A 10 0.99 2.60 13.86
C PRO A 10 -0.29 3.02 13.14
N SER A 11 -0.52 4.33 13.07
CA SER A 11 -1.66 4.87 12.34
C SER A 11 -1.48 4.53 10.86
N ILE A 12 -2.56 4.10 10.22
CA ILE A 12 -2.53 3.81 8.79
C ILE A 12 -2.35 5.15 8.07
N PRO A 13 -1.26 5.36 7.30
CA PRO A 13 -1.00 6.63 6.68
C PRO A 13 -2.10 6.93 5.66
N LYS A 14 -2.71 8.11 5.77
CA LYS A 14 -3.73 8.56 4.82
C LYS A 14 -3.05 9.20 3.61
N PHE A 15 -3.57 8.92 2.42
CA PHE A 15 -3.10 9.53 1.19
C PHE A 15 -3.70 10.94 1.06
N ASP A 16 -2.83 11.94 0.97
CA ASP A 16 -3.15 13.36 0.90
C ASP A 16 -2.77 14.02 -0.45
N GLY A 17 -2.39 13.19 -1.43
CA GLY A 17 -1.93 13.64 -2.74
C GLY A 17 -0.41 13.67 -2.92
N PHE A 18 0.39 13.46 -1.86
CA PHE A 18 1.85 13.35 -1.94
C PHE A 18 2.29 11.88 -1.97
N TYR A 19 2.41 11.32 -3.17
CA TYR A 19 2.68 9.89 -3.36
C TYR A 19 3.97 9.43 -2.67
N ASP A 20 5.10 10.14 -2.87
CA ASP A 20 6.39 9.71 -2.32
C ASP A 20 6.37 9.62 -0.79
N HIS A 21 5.68 10.56 -0.14
CA HIS A 21 5.57 10.59 1.32
C HIS A 21 4.67 9.46 1.83
N TRP A 22 3.48 9.32 1.24
CA TRP A 22 2.56 8.23 1.58
C TRP A 22 3.19 6.86 1.35
N ALA A 23 3.86 6.65 0.21
CA ALA A 23 4.51 5.40 -0.14
C ALA A 23 5.61 5.05 0.87
N MET A 24 6.44 6.01 1.27
CA MET A 24 7.45 5.80 2.32
C MET A 24 6.85 5.31 3.64
N LEU A 25 5.77 5.96 4.11
CA LEU A 25 5.10 5.57 5.36
C LEU A 25 4.38 4.22 5.25
N MET A 26 3.67 3.99 4.14
CA MET A 26 2.92 2.76 3.92
C MET A 26 3.87 1.56 3.73
N GLU A 27 4.96 1.73 3.00
CA GLU A 27 6.01 0.71 2.87
C GLU A 27 6.57 0.33 4.24
N ASN A 28 6.91 1.32 5.08
CA ASN A 28 7.42 1.05 6.42
C ASN A 28 6.40 0.28 7.29
N LEU A 29 5.12 0.67 7.23
CA LEU A 29 4.03 -0.04 7.91
C LEU A 29 3.96 -1.51 7.48
N LEU A 30 3.97 -1.76 6.16
CA LEU A 30 3.87 -3.12 5.62
C LEU A 30 5.13 -3.95 5.92
N ARG A 31 6.32 -3.36 5.88
CA ARG A 31 7.57 -4.03 6.25
C ARG A 31 7.61 -4.41 7.73
N SER A 32 7.13 -3.53 8.62
CA SER A 32 7.03 -3.83 10.07
C SER A 32 6.08 -5.00 10.38
N LYS A 33 5.22 -5.37 9.43
CA LYS A 33 4.26 -6.48 9.51
C LYS A 33 4.63 -7.67 8.63
N GLU A 34 5.81 -7.64 7.99
CA GLU A 34 6.30 -8.68 7.08
C GLU A 34 5.40 -8.90 5.84
N TYR A 35 4.62 -7.89 5.45
CA TYR A 35 3.67 -7.98 4.33
C TYR A 35 4.21 -7.43 3.01
N TRP A 36 5.41 -6.83 3.01
CA TRP A 36 5.96 -6.17 1.82
C TRP A 36 6.10 -7.09 0.61
N SER A 37 6.38 -8.38 0.83
CA SER A 37 6.48 -9.38 -0.24
C SER A 37 5.20 -9.49 -1.09
N LEU A 38 4.03 -9.16 -0.54
CA LEU A 38 2.76 -9.15 -1.28
C LEU A 38 2.65 -7.96 -2.25
N ILE A 39 3.35 -6.86 -1.97
CA ILE A 39 3.45 -5.72 -2.89
C ILE A 39 4.50 -6.01 -3.97
N GLU A 40 5.65 -6.53 -3.57
CA GLU A 40 6.77 -6.77 -4.49
C GLU A 40 6.52 -7.96 -5.42
N ASN A 41 6.14 -9.11 -4.85
CA ASN A 41 6.01 -10.37 -5.57
C ASN A 41 4.56 -10.66 -5.95
N GLY A 42 3.60 -10.23 -5.13
CA GLY A 42 2.17 -10.56 -5.30
C GLY A 42 1.76 -11.78 -4.49
N VAL A 43 0.53 -12.24 -4.72
CA VAL A 43 -0.04 -13.41 -4.04
C VAL A 43 0.58 -14.69 -4.58
N THR A 44 0.89 -15.64 -3.68
CA THR A 44 1.33 -16.98 -4.05
C THR A 44 0.20 -17.74 -4.73
N ILE A 45 0.45 -18.23 -5.95
CA ILE A 45 -0.51 -19.04 -6.71
C ILE A 45 -0.05 -20.50 -6.66
N ALA A 46 -0.95 -21.39 -6.22
CA ALA A 46 -0.69 -22.82 -6.24
C ALA A 46 -0.63 -23.34 -7.69
N PRO A 47 0.37 -24.15 -8.06
CA PRO A 47 0.43 -24.77 -9.38
C PRO A 47 -0.69 -25.81 -9.57
N ALA A 48 -0.96 -26.21 -10.82
CA ALA A 48 -2.05 -27.15 -11.12
C ALA A 48 -1.93 -28.51 -10.39
N ASN A 49 -0.71 -28.98 -10.14
CA ASN A 49 -0.41 -30.23 -9.42
C ASN A 49 0.11 -29.95 -8.01
N ALA A 50 -0.46 -28.95 -7.32
CA ALA A 50 0.02 -28.52 -6.03
C ALA A 50 -0.08 -29.61 -4.96
N THR A 51 0.97 -29.74 -4.14
CA THR A 51 0.90 -30.53 -2.91
C THR A 51 -0.05 -29.86 -1.90
N PRO A 52 -0.57 -30.60 -0.91
CA PRO A 52 -1.39 -30.01 0.16
C PRO A 52 -0.72 -28.78 0.82
N ASP A 53 0.59 -28.85 1.05
CA ASP A 53 1.36 -27.75 1.64
C ASP A 53 1.41 -26.52 0.73
N GLN A 54 1.53 -26.70 -0.59
CA GLN A 54 1.52 -25.61 -1.56
C GLN A 54 0.14 -24.94 -1.66
N VAL A 55 -0.94 -25.73 -1.59
CA VAL A 55 -2.31 -25.19 -1.53
C VAL A 55 -2.51 -24.38 -0.25
N GLN A 56 -2.05 -24.90 0.89
CA GLN A 56 -2.11 -24.20 2.17
C GLN A 56 -1.34 -22.88 2.13
N ALA A 57 -0.13 -22.87 1.57
CA ALA A 57 0.67 -21.66 1.42
C ALA A 57 0.00 -20.61 0.53
N ALA A 58 -0.60 -21.02 -0.60
CA ALA A 58 -1.35 -20.12 -1.48
C ALA A 58 -2.58 -19.52 -0.78
N ASN A 59 -3.32 -20.32 -0.01
CA ASN A 59 -4.46 -19.83 0.76
C ASN A 59 -4.04 -18.87 1.87
N ALA A 60 -2.95 -19.17 2.60
CA ALA A 60 -2.40 -18.27 3.60
C ALA A 60 -1.96 -16.93 2.97
N SER A 61 -1.31 -16.97 1.80
CA SER A 61 -0.91 -15.78 1.05
C SER A 61 -2.12 -14.92 0.65
N LYS A 62 -3.22 -15.54 0.17
CA LYS A 62 -4.48 -14.82 -0.12
C LYS A 62 -5.07 -14.13 1.11
N ILE A 63 -5.04 -14.79 2.27
CA ILE A 63 -5.53 -14.19 3.52
C ILE A 63 -4.65 -13.00 3.92
N MET A 64 -3.33 -13.09 3.77
CA MET A 64 -2.44 -11.97 4.04
C MET A 64 -2.65 -10.82 3.05
N ASP A 65 -2.84 -11.12 1.75
CA ASP A 65 -3.17 -10.12 0.73
C ASP A 65 -4.43 -9.33 1.09
N MET A 66 -5.49 -10.01 1.55
CA MET A 66 -6.71 -9.34 2.04
C MET A 66 -6.41 -8.35 3.20
N LYS A 67 -5.49 -8.69 4.10
CA LYS A 67 -5.08 -7.75 5.17
C LYS A 67 -4.36 -6.53 4.62
N VAL A 68 -3.48 -6.71 3.63
CA VAL A 68 -2.78 -5.60 2.97
C VAL A 68 -3.76 -4.72 2.20
N LYS A 69 -4.71 -5.31 1.46
CA LYS A 69 -5.80 -4.58 0.79
C LYS A 69 -6.57 -3.73 1.78
N ASN A 70 -6.89 -4.25 2.96
CA ASN A 70 -7.58 -3.47 4.00
C ASN A 70 -6.76 -2.27 4.49
N TYR A 71 -5.43 -2.38 4.59
CA TYR A 71 -4.57 -1.23 4.89
C TYR A 71 -4.62 -0.18 3.77
N LEU A 72 -4.49 -0.63 2.52
CA LEU A 72 -4.51 0.27 1.36
C LEU A 72 -5.88 0.96 1.20
N PHE A 73 -6.98 0.24 1.38
CA PHE A 73 -8.32 0.84 1.35
C PHE A 73 -8.56 1.82 2.49
N GLN A 74 -8.07 1.52 3.70
CA GLN A 74 -8.15 2.47 4.80
C GLN A 74 -7.26 3.69 4.58
N SER A 75 -6.23 3.60 3.74
CA SER A 75 -5.36 4.72 3.43
C SER A 75 -5.88 5.70 2.39
N ILE A 76 -6.91 5.33 1.62
CA ILE A 76 -7.44 6.13 0.51
C ILE A 76 -8.92 6.40 0.70
N ASP A 77 -9.38 7.55 0.23
CA ASP A 77 -10.79 7.88 0.28
C ASP A 77 -11.55 7.26 -0.91
N ARG A 78 -12.88 7.19 -0.77
CA ARG A 78 -13.78 6.61 -1.78
C ARG A 78 -13.53 7.16 -3.19
N ALA A 79 -13.34 8.47 -3.33
CA ALA A 79 -13.11 9.11 -4.62
C ALA A 79 -11.84 8.59 -5.31
N ILE A 80 -10.79 8.27 -4.56
CA ILE A 80 -9.56 7.69 -5.12
C ILE A 80 -9.81 6.23 -5.49
N LEU A 81 -10.46 5.47 -4.60
CA LEU A 81 -10.78 4.07 -4.82
C LEU A 81 -11.59 3.84 -6.11
N GLU A 82 -12.57 4.71 -6.40
CA GLU A 82 -13.38 4.63 -7.62
C GLU A 82 -12.56 4.85 -8.89
N THR A 83 -11.40 5.50 -8.79
CA THR A 83 -10.52 5.72 -9.93
C THR A 83 -9.48 4.62 -10.16
N ILE A 84 -9.35 3.68 -9.22
CA ILE A 84 -8.43 2.54 -9.34
C ILE A 84 -9.13 1.42 -10.12
N LEU A 85 -8.59 1.12 -11.30
CA LEU A 85 -9.13 0.10 -12.20
C LEU A 85 -8.83 -1.31 -11.68
N ALA A 86 -7.56 -1.62 -11.42
CA ALA A 86 -7.10 -2.92 -10.96
C ALA A 86 -7.02 -2.96 -9.42
N LYS A 87 -7.79 -3.86 -8.80
CA LYS A 87 -7.90 -3.98 -7.33
C LYS A 87 -8.09 -5.42 -6.85
N ASP A 88 -7.66 -6.37 -7.66
CA ASP A 88 -7.79 -7.80 -7.37
C ASP A 88 -6.82 -8.21 -6.25
N THR A 89 -5.58 -7.74 -6.30
CA THR A 89 -4.56 -7.92 -5.27
C THR A 89 -4.11 -6.61 -4.62
N ALA A 90 -3.43 -6.68 -3.48
CA ALA A 90 -2.80 -5.50 -2.87
C ALA A 90 -1.75 -4.87 -3.79
N LYS A 91 -1.01 -5.70 -4.54
CA LYS A 91 -0.05 -5.26 -5.55
C LYS A 91 -0.71 -4.41 -6.63
N ASP A 92 -1.86 -4.85 -7.15
CA ASP A 92 -2.59 -4.10 -8.19
C ASP A 92 -3.01 -2.71 -7.71
N ILE A 93 -3.46 -2.61 -6.46
CA ILE A 93 -3.85 -1.34 -5.84
C ILE A 93 -2.62 -0.43 -5.69
N TRP A 94 -1.51 -0.96 -5.17
CA TRP A 94 -0.26 -0.22 -5.00
C TRP A 94 0.27 0.30 -6.35
N GLU A 95 0.30 -0.55 -7.37
CA GLU A 95 0.75 -0.20 -8.71
C GLU A 95 -0.16 0.83 -9.38
N SER A 96 -1.48 0.70 -9.20
CA SER A 96 -2.44 1.71 -9.69
C SER A 96 -2.22 3.07 -9.03
N MET A 97 -1.96 3.11 -7.72
CA MET A 97 -1.62 4.33 -6.99
C MET A 97 -0.29 4.92 -7.49
N ARG A 98 0.72 4.08 -7.70
CA ARG A 98 2.03 4.47 -8.23
C ARG A 98 1.92 5.10 -9.61
N LEU A 99 1.25 4.44 -10.53
CA LEU A 99 1.08 4.89 -11.91
C LEU A 99 0.38 6.25 -11.96
N LYS A 100 -0.64 6.44 -11.13
CA LYS A 100 -1.46 7.66 -11.14
C LYS A 100 -0.80 8.87 -10.46
N TYR A 101 -0.11 8.66 -9.34
CA TYR A 101 0.27 9.76 -8.46
C TYR A 101 1.78 10.04 -8.35
N ASN A 102 2.65 9.10 -8.74
CA ASN A 102 4.10 9.30 -8.69
C ASN A 102 4.57 10.46 -9.59
N GLY A 103 4.07 10.53 -10.83
CA GLY A 103 4.37 11.63 -11.76
C GLY A 103 3.82 12.98 -11.30
N SER A 104 2.59 12.99 -10.79
CA SER A 104 1.92 14.20 -10.30
C SER A 104 2.65 14.85 -9.12
N THR A 105 3.21 14.05 -8.22
CA THR A 105 3.95 14.55 -7.05
C THR A 105 5.24 15.25 -7.46
N LYS A 106 5.97 14.67 -8.42
CA LYS A 106 7.21 15.25 -8.97
C LYS A 106 6.93 16.59 -9.67
N VAL A 107 5.89 16.65 -10.48
CA VAL A 107 5.49 17.88 -11.20
C VAL A 107 5.08 18.98 -10.21
N LYS A 108 4.21 18.67 -9.22
CA LYS A 108 3.81 19.64 -8.20
C LYS A 108 4.99 20.18 -7.40
N ARG A 109 5.95 19.31 -7.03
CA ARG A 109 7.17 19.73 -6.32
C ARG A 109 8.03 20.66 -7.19
N ALA A 110 8.20 20.35 -8.47
CA ALA A 110 8.94 21.21 -9.40
C ALA A 110 8.29 22.59 -9.56
N GLN A 111 6.96 22.64 -9.76
CA GLN A 111 6.20 23.89 -9.86
C GLN A 111 6.31 24.74 -8.58
N LEU A 112 6.23 24.12 -7.40
CA LEU A 112 6.43 24.79 -6.11
C LEU A 112 7.84 25.37 -5.96
N GLN A 113 8.87 24.66 -6.42
CA GLN A 113 10.24 25.15 -6.39
C GLN A 113 10.48 26.32 -7.34
N VAL A 114 9.88 26.30 -8.54
CA VAL A 114 9.93 27.44 -9.47
C VAL A 114 9.25 28.66 -8.85
N SER A 115 8.03 28.50 -8.32
CA SER A 115 7.28 29.61 -7.70
C SER A 115 8.06 30.25 -6.55
N ARG A 116 8.79 29.46 -5.74
CA ARG A 116 9.62 29.97 -4.64
C ARG A 116 10.90 30.69 -5.07
N ARG A 117 11.32 30.54 -6.33
CA ARG A 117 12.49 31.25 -6.89
C ARG A 117 12.11 32.56 -7.57
N GLU A 118 10.82 32.74 -7.89
CA GLU A 118 10.28 33.94 -8.56
C GLU A 118 9.80 35.02 -7.57
N PHE A 119 9.87 34.76 -6.26
CA PHE A 119 9.65 35.71 -5.17
C PHE A 119 10.91 35.79 -4.28
#